data_AF-A0A935ZIQ9-F1
#
_entry.id   AF-A0A935ZIQ9-F1
#
_cell.length_a   1.000
_cell.length_b   1.000
_cell.length_c   1.000
_cell.angle_alpha   90.00
_cell.angle_beta   90.00
_cell.angle_gamma   90.00
#
_symmetry.space_group_name_H-M   'P 1'
#
loop_
_entity.id
_entity.type
_entity.pdbx_description
1 polymer ?
#
loop_
_entity_poly.entity_id
_entity_poly.type
_entity_poly.pdbx_seq_one_letter_code
_entity_poly.pdbx_strand_id
1 'polypeptide(L)'
;MAIAALLCGRYLGWVSLDPLMAIVAGGLIVRWSWQLGRDAAAQLVDASGDAEALTRIRGALESLGDVVVEDLHRWQLGPRRWGCVVAVASARPRTIGELRAAVLAAAPVHHLTVELHGPRPPAAEASHEH
;
A
#
# COMPACT_ATOMS: atom_id res chain seq x y z
N MET A 1 -13.36 -25.75 13.33
CA MET A 1 -14.42 -26.22 14.25
C MET A 1 -15.69 -25.37 14.08
N ALA A 2 -16.33 -25.43 12.90
CA ALA A 2 -17.55 -24.64 12.60
C ALA A 2 -18.79 -25.54 12.43
N ILE A 3 -18.59 -26.75 11.94
CA ILE A 3 -19.67 -27.69 11.59
C ILE A 3 -20.32 -28.30 12.85
N ALA A 4 -19.55 -28.57 13.91
CA ALA A 4 -20.07 -29.10 15.18
C ALA A 4 -21.01 -28.11 15.90
N ALA A 5 -20.77 -26.79 15.76
CA ALA A 5 -21.64 -25.76 16.34
C ALA A 5 -22.99 -25.67 15.60
N LEU A 6 -22.99 -25.84 14.27
CA LEU A 6 -24.20 -25.84 13.44
C LEU A 6 -25.07 -27.09 13.67
N LEU A 7 -24.45 -28.23 13.96
CA LEU A 7 -25.16 -29.49 14.23
C LEU A 7 -25.80 -29.53 15.62
N CYS A 8 -25.14 -29.00 16.66
CA CYS A 8 -25.76 -28.86 17.99
C CYS A 8 -26.98 -27.93 17.97
N GLY A 9 -26.95 -26.83 17.21
CA GLY A 9 -28.08 -25.90 17.09
C GLY A 9 -29.32 -26.50 16.40
N ARG A 10 -29.14 -27.48 15.51
CA ARG A 10 -30.23 -28.11 14.73
C ARG A 10 -31.03 -29.14 15.53
N TYR A 11 -30.41 -29.85 16.47
CA TYR A 11 -31.00 -31.01 17.16
C TYR A 11 -31.69 -30.69 18.49
N LEU A 12 -31.54 -29.49 19.05
CA LEU A 12 -32.10 -29.10 20.36
C LEU A 12 -33.52 -28.53 20.34
N GLY A 13 -34.19 -28.44 19.18
CA GLY A 13 -35.65 -28.16 19.10
C GLY A 13 -36.13 -26.82 19.72
N TRP A 14 -35.24 -25.91 20.09
CA TRP A 14 -35.58 -24.63 20.71
C TRP A 14 -35.85 -23.54 19.67
N VAL A 15 -37.07 -23.48 19.19
CA VAL A 15 -37.54 -22.44 18.25
C VAL A 15 -37.87 -21.11 18.98
N SER A 16 -37.76 -21.04 20.31
CA SER A 16 -38.16 -19.85 21.10
C SER A 16 -37.22 -19.44 22.26
N LEU A 17 -35.95 -19.83 22.21
CA LEU A 17 -34.86 -19.31 23.06
C LEU A 17 -33.94 -18.53 22.10
N ASP A 18 -33.61 -17.25 22.22
CA ASP A 18 -33.62 -16.34 23.36
C ASP A 18 -33.15 -15.01 22.74
N PRO A 19 -33.84 -13.87 22.84
CA PRO A 19 -33.26 -12.57 22.47
C PRO A 19 -31.85 -12.37 23.07
N LEU A 20 -31.57 -13.02 24.21
CA LEU A 20 -30.26 -13.11 24.84
C LEU A 20 -29.19 -13.73 23.93
N MET A 21 -29.50 -14.81 23.22
CA MET A 21 -28.57 -15.45 22.28
C MET A 21 -28.26 -14.55 21.08
N ALA A 22 -29.24 -13.76 20.62
CA ALA A 22 -29.02 -12.75 19.59
C ALA A 22 -28.08 -11.63 20.08
N ILE A 23 -28.21 -11.19 21.33
CA ILE A 23 -27.32 -10.20 21.96
C ILE A 23 -25.89 -10.75 22.08
N VAL A 24 -25.72 -12.00 22.53
CA VAL A 24 -24.41 -12.63 22.67
C VAL A 24 -23.72 -12.76 21.30
N ALA A 25 -24.43 -13.29 20.30
CA ALA A 25 -23.91 -13.41 18.93
C ALA A 25 -23.58 -12.03 18.33
N GLY A 26 -24.46 -11.04 18.52
CA GLY A 26 -24.25 -9.67 18.08
C GLY A 26 -23.01 -9.04 18.71
N GLY A 27 -22.82 -9.22 20.03
CA GLY A 27 -21.64 -8.72 20.73
C GLY A 27 -20.33 -9.35 20.23
N LEU A 28 -20.33 -10.65 19.94
CA LEU A 28 -19.17 -11.34 19.36
C LEU A 28 -18.82 -10.79 17.98
N ILE A 29 -19.84 -10.59 17.12
CA ILE A 29 -19.67 -10.00 15.79
C ILE A 29 -19.14 -8.57 15.92
N VAL A 30 -19.76 -7.73 16.76
CA VAL A 30 -19.31 -6.34 16.97
C VAL A 30 -17.85 -6.30 17.42
N ARG A 31 -17.45 -7.18 18.36
CA ARG A 31 -16.07 -7.22 18.85
C ARG A 31 -15.08 -7.57 17.76
N TRP A 32 -15.37 -8.55 16.90
CA TRP A 32 -14.49 -8.91 15.80
C TRP A 32 -14.51 -7.88 14.67
N SER A 33 -15.68 -7.35 14.32
CA SER A 33 -15.81 -6.27 13.34
C SER A 33 -15.05 -5.02 13.77
N TRP A 34 -15.08 -4.67 15.06
CA TRP A 34 -14.31 -3.55 15.60
C TRP A 34 -12.80 -3.79 15.50
N GLN A 35 -12.34 -4.99 15.86
CA GLN A 35 -10.93 -5.36 15.74
C GLN A 35 -10.47 -5.32 14.28
N LEU A 36 -11.22 -5.95 13.37
CA LEU A 36 -10.94 -5.92 11.93
C LEU A 36 -10.94 -4.49 11.38
N GLY A 37 -11.94 -3.68 11.75
CA GLY A 37 -12.04 -2.29 11.32
C GLY A 37 -10.86 -1.44 11.81
N ARG A 38 -10.45 -1.62 13.06
CA ARG A 38 -9.27 -0.95 13.63
C ARG A 38 -7.98 -1.39 12.94
N ASP A 39 -7.82 -2.69 12.67
CA ASP A 39 -6.63 -3.22 12.00
C ASP A 39 -6.55 -2.72 10.54
N ALA A 40 -7.69 -2.66 9.83
CA ALA A 40 -7.76 -2.08 8.49
C ALA A 40 -7.49 -0.56 8.48
N ALA A 41 -8.04 0.17 9.46
CA ALA A 41 -7.78 1.60 9.61
C ALA A 41 -6.30 1.87 9.92
N ALA A 42 -5.69 1.06 10.79
CA ALA A 42 -4.27 1.15 11.09
C ALA A 42 -3.41 0.91 9.85
N GLN A 43 -3.74 -0.06 8.99
CA GLN A 43 -3.02 -0.26 7.73
C GLN A 43 -3.16 0.90 6.76
N LEU A 44 -4.35 1.50 6.64
CA LEU A 44 -4.56 2.68 5.79
C LEU A 44 -3.79 3.90 6.29
N VAL A 45 -3.72 4.08 7.62
CA VAL A 45 -2.97 5.18 8.25
C VAL A 45 -1.46 4.94 8.16
N ASP A 46 -0.99 3.72 8.43
CA ASP A 46 0.45 3.36 8.42
C ASP A 46 1.00 3.16 6.98
N ALA A 47 0.13 3.02 5.99
CA ALA A 47 0.50 3.02 4.57
C ALA A 47 1.06 4.38 4.10
N SER A 48 0.95 5.44 4.90
CA SER A 48 1.27 6.82 4.50
C SER A 48 2.74 7.26 4.65
N GLY A 49 3.67 6.39 5.05
CA GLY A 49 5.07 6.64 4.66
C GLY A 49 6.14 6.10 5.58
N ASP A 50 6.91 5.16 5.05
CA ASP A 50 8.30 4.96 5.46
C ASP A 50 9.15 6.04 4.77
N ALA A 51 9.15 7.24 5.36
CA ALA A 51 9.86 8.41 4.84
C ALA A 51 11.36 8.14 4.65
N GLU A 52 11.96 7.35 5.52
CA GLU A 52 13.36 6.96 5.43
C GLU A 52 13.64 6.12 4.18
N ALA A 53 12.76 5.17 3.85
CA ALA A 53 12.89 4.41 2.60
C ALA A 53 12.66 5.27 1.36
N LEU A 54 11.73 6.23 1.39
CA LEU A 54 11.53 7.18 0.30
C LEU A 54 12.81 8.00 0.05
N THR A 55 13.44 8.50 1.12
CA THR A 55 14.72 9.22 1.02
C THR A 55 15.83 8.34 0.46
N ARG A 56 15.95 7.09 0.91
CA ARG A 56 16.95 6.14 0.38
C ARG A 56 16.74 5.83 -1.10
N ILE A 57 15.50 5.57 -1.51
CA ILE A 57 15.17 5.28 -2.92
C ILE A 57 15.46 6.50 -3.79
N ARG A 58 15.02 7.69 -3.37
CA ARG A 58 15.30 8.93 -4.10
C ARG A 58 16.80 9.16 -4.25
N GLY A 59 17.56 9.05 -3.16
CA GLY A 59 19.01 9.22 -3.19
C GLY A 59 19.71 8.19 -4.09
N ALA A 60 19.27 6.93 -4.08
CA ALA A 60 19.83 5.91 -4.96
C ALA A 60 19.56 6.22 -6.45
N LEU A 61 18.36 6.70 -6.79
CA LEU A 61 18.03 7.08 -8.17
C LEU A 61 18.79 8.33 -8.62
N GLU A 62 18.81 9.38 -7.80
CA GLU A 62 19.51 10.63 -8.11
C GLU A 62 21.03 10.43 -8.19
N SER A 63 21.59 9.45 -7.46
CA SER A 63 23.02 9.09 -7.54
C SER A 63 23.46 8.52 -8.90
N LEU A 64 22.53 8.04 -9.72
CA LEU A 64 22.83 7.55 -11.08
C LEU A 64 23.28 8.67 -12.02
N GLY A 65 23.05 9.94 -11.65
CA GLY A 65 23.35 11.10 -12.46
C GLY A 65 22.36 11.27 -13.62
N ASP A 66 21.93 12.50 -13.84
CA ASP A 66 20.95 12.90 -14.86
C ASP A 66 19.54 12.32 -14.69
N VAL A 67 19.25 11.71 -13.53
CA VAL A 67 17.94 11.18 -13.16
C VAL A 67 17.32 12.13 -12.15
N VAL A 68 16.12 12.61 -12.45
CA VAL A 68 15.31 13.43 -11.56
C VAL A 68 14.05 12.64 -11.20
N VAL A 69 13.80 12.47 -9.90
CA VAL A 69 12.61 11.80 -9.40
C VAL A 69 11.45 12.79 -9.39
N GLU A 70 10.49 12.61 -10.30
CA GLU A 70 9.32 13.50 -10.43
C GLU A 70 8.22 13.12 -9.47
N ASP A 71 7.95 11.81 -9.35
CA ASP A 71 7.01 11.25 -8.39
C ASP A 71 7.58 9.97 -7.78
N LEU A 72 7.38 9.80 -6.49
CA LEU A 72 7.83 8.63 -5.75
C LEU A 72 6.83 8.34 -4.65
N HIS A 73 6.08 7.26 -4.84
CA HIS A 73 5.11 6.80 -3.88
C HIS A 73 5.37 5.35 -3.51
N ARG A 74 5.43 5.06 -2.21
CA ARG A 74 5.61 3.73 -1.66
C ARG A 74 4.50 3.46 -0.66
N TRP A 75 3.85 2.31 -0.79
CA TRP A 75 2.73 1.92 0.07
C TRP A 75 2.88 0.48 0.55
N GLN A 76 2.21 0.15 1.65
CA GLN A 76 2.19 -1.21 2.18
C GLN A 76 1.00 -1.99 1.56
N LEU A 77 1.27 -3.15 0.94
CA LEU A 77 0.24 -4.07 0.42
C LEU A 77 -0.20 -5.11 1.45
N GLY A 78 0.52 -5.23 2.57
CA GLY A 78 0.24 -6.17 3.65
C GLY A 78 1.44 -6.33 4.57
N PRO A 79 1.37 -7.25 5.56
CA PRO A 79 2.44 -7.44 6.53
C PRO A 79 3.79 -7.67 5.84
N ARG A 80 4.73 -6.73 6.01
CA ARG A 80 6.09 -6.75 5.41
C ARG A 80 6.10 -6.81 3.87
N ARG A 81 5.00 -6.46 3.20
CA ARG A 81 4.91 -6.38 1.74
C ARG A 81 4.69 -4.94 1.29
N TRP A 82 5.63 -4.43 0.52
CA TRP A 82 5.67 -3.06 0.01
C TRP A 82 5.54 -3.00 -1.51
N GLY A 83 4.82 -1.99 -1.98
CA GLY A 83 4.75 -1.59 -3.38
C GLY A 83 5.37 -0.22 -3.56
N CYS A 84 5.91 0.05 -4.73
CA CYS A 84 6.52 1.32 -5.07
C CYS A 84 6.18 1.67 -6.52
N VAL A 85 5.78 2.91 -6.75
CA VAL A 85 5.70 3.52 -8.08
C VAL A 85 6.67 4.68 -8.07
N VAL A 86 7.47 4.76 -9.12
CA VAL A 86 8.40 5.86 -9.30
C VAL A 86 8.34 6.35 -10.73
N ALA A 87 8.17 7.66 -10.89
CA ALA A 87 8.30 8.37 -12.14
C ALA A 87 9.63 9.12 -12.13
N VAL A 88 10.46 8.85 -13.13
CA VAL A 88 11.76 9.49 -13.29
C VAL A 88 11.88 10.15 -14.66
N ALA A 89 12.41 11.36 -14.69
CA ALA A 89 12.88 11.98 -15.91
C ALA A 89 14.39 11.76 -16.02
N SER A 90 14.86 11.43 -17.23
CA SER A 90 16.29 11.28 -17.50
C SER A 90 16.70 12.06 -18.74
N ALA A 91 17.78 12.84 -18.63
CA ALA A 91 18.34 13.56 -19.77
C ALA A 91 19.03 12.62 -20.79
N ARG A 92 19.44 11.43 -20.33
CA ARG A 92 20.06 10.38 -21.16
C ARG A 92 19.16 9.14 -21.23
N PRO A 93 19.22 8.34 -22.31
CA PRO A 93 18.55 7.06 -22.36
C PRO A 93 19.02 6.16 -21.21
N ARG A 94 18.09 5.66 -20.41
CA ARG A 94 18.33 4.72 -19.30
C ARG A 94 17.54 3.46 -19.52
N THR A 95 18.03 2.35 -18.96
CA THR A 95 17.28 1.11 -18.99
C THR A 95 16.41 0.98 -17.75
N ILE A 96 15.21 0.41 -17.91
CA ILE A 96 14.33 0.08 -16.78
C ILE A 96 15.03 -0.87 -15.79
N GLY A 97 15.93 -1.74 -16.28
CA GLY A 97 16.70 -2.66 -15.45
C GLY A 97 17.62 -1.96 -14.44
N GLU A 98 18.34 -0.92 -14.87
CA GLU A 98 19.23 -0.13 -14.00
C GLU A 98 18.44 0.60 -12.91
N LEU A 99 17.35 1.27 -13.30
CA LEU A 99 16.48 1.99 -12.36
C LEU A 99 15.85 1.02 -11.34
N ARG A 100 15.36 -0.12 -11.83
CA ARG A 100 14.80 -1.19 -10.99
C ARG A 100 15.84 -1.71 -9.98
N ALA A 101 17.08 -1.92 -10.42
CA ALA A 101 18.16 -2.39 -9.55
C ALA A 101 18.49 -1.36 -8.46
N ALA A 102 18.55 -0.07 -8.80
CA ALA A 102 18.80 1.01 -7.85
C ALA A 102 17.72 1.08 -6.76
N VAL A 103 16.43 0.98 -7.14
CA VAL A 103 15.32 0.98 -6.17
C VAL A 103 15.38 -0.24 -5.24
N LEU A 104 15.62 -1.43 -5.80
CA LEU A 104 15.66 -2.68 -5.03
C LEU A 104 16.89 -2.77 -4.12
N ALA A 105 18.00 -2.14 -4.48
CA ALA A 105 19.17 -2.00 -3.61
C ALA A 105 18.92 -1.05 -2.44
N ALA A 106 18.11 0.00 -2.66
CA ALA A 106 17.82 1.01 -1.64
C ALA A 106 16.81 0.53 -0.59
N ALA A 107 15.77 -0.20 -0.99
CA ALA A 107 14.71 -0.65 -0.08
C ALA A 107 13.98 -1.92 -0.57
N PRO A 108 13.43 -2.73 0.35
CA PRO A 108 12.62 -3.89 -0.03
C PRO A 108 11.28 -3.46 -0.64
N VAL A 109 11.06 -3.88 -1.88
CA VAL A 109 9.84 -3.66 -2.67
C VAL A 109 9.46 -4.95 -3.38
N HIS A 110 8.20 -5.40 -3.25
CA HIS A 110 7.69 -6.61 -3.91
C HIS A 110 6.99 -6.32 -5.23
N HIS A 111 6.38 -5.14 -5.35
CA HIS A 111 5.75 -4.69 -6.59
C HIS A 111 6.30 -3.31 -6.95
N LEU A 112 7.02 -3.22 -8.05
CA LEU A 112 7.70 -2.00 -8.49
C LEU A 112 7.26 -1.65 -9.91
N THR A 113 6.72 -0.44 -10.06
CA THR A 113 6.44 0.18 -11.36
C THR A 113 7.40 1.35 -11.54
N VAL A 114 8.09 1.39 -12.69
CA VAL A 114 9.02 2.46 -13.04
C VAL A 114 8.51 3.11 -14.33
N GLU A 115 8.20 4.39 -14.25
CA GLU A 115 7.87 5.23 -15.39
C GLU A 115 9.11 6.05 -15.75
N LEU A 116 9.57 5.91 -16.99
CA LEU A 116 10.71 6.64 -17.51
C LEU A 116 10.22 7.68 -18.51
N HIS A 117 10.31 8.94 -18.11
CA HIS A 117 10.08 10.08 -18.99
C HIS A 117 11.40 10.48 -19.69
N GLY A 118 11.27 10.83 -20.97
CA GLY A 118 12.37 11.41 -21.73
C GLY A 118 12.76 12.80 -21.20
N PRO A 119 13.74 13.46 -21.84
CA PRO A 119 14.16 14.79 -21.45
C PRO A 119 12.95 15.73 -21.41
N ARG A 120 12.63 16.26 -20.22
CA ARG A 120 11.56 17.24 -20.10
C ARG A 120 11.98 18.48 -20.88
N PRO A 121 11.21 18.93 -21.89
CA PRO A 121 11.48 20.23 -22.49
C PRO A 121 11.46 21.29 -21.38
N PRO A 122 12.34 22.31 -21.42
CA PRO A 122 12.29 23.39 -20.45
C PRO A 122 10.86 23.91 -20.43
N ALA A 123 10.28 24.01 -19.24
CA ALA A 123 8.93 24.52 -19.08
C ALA A 123 8.84 25.81 -19.87
N ALA A 124 8.03 25.82 -20.94
CA ALA A 124 7.71 27.06 -21.61
C ALA A 124 7.14 27.94 -20.51
N GLU A 125 7.89 28.97 -20.14
CA GLU A 125 7.45 30.03 -19.26
C GLU A 125 6.08 30.42 -19.78
N ALA A 126 5.06 30.18 -18.95
CA ALA A 126 3.74 30.70 -19.22
C ALA A 126 3.87 32.21 -19.13
N SER A 127 4.24 32.83 -20.26
CA SER A 127 4.02 34.22 -20.56
C SER A 127 2.51 34.45 -20.57
N HIS A 128 1.91 34.51 -19.38
CA HIS A 128 0.73 35.34 -19.17
C HIS A 128 1.21 36.79 -19.10
N GLU A 129 1.59 37.31 -20.26
CA GLU A 129 1.31 38.70 -20.59
C GLU A 129 -0.13 38.73 -21.12
N HIS A 130 -1.04 39.22 -20.28
CA HIS A 130 -2.05 40.26 -20.54
C HIS A 130 -3.17 40.21 -19.49
#